data_AF-A0A819GN39-F1
#
_entry.id   AF-A0A819GN39-F1
#
_cell.length_a   1.000
_cell.length_b   1.000
_cell.length_c   1.000
_cell.angle_alpha   90.00
_cell.angle_beta   90.00
_cell.angle_gamma   90.00
#
_symmetry.space_group_name_H-M   'P 1'
#
loop_
_entity.id
_entity.type
_entity.pdbx_description
1 polymer ?
#
loop_
_entity_poly.entity_id
_entity_poly.type
_entity_poly.pdbx_seq_one_letter_code
_entity_poly.pdbx_strand_id
1 'polypeptide(L)'
;MKKNIENKNIFPDYMKEFMNYKIERWVHSAFQARIMREDDHFVLDVSKTDEQNNKKQKTIIVLDKDTGVEQYSTRWSHGLVQFLELKYRRKLSVESLKAVFISNKAFFQRYQHRLYGLTGTIGSENSQSFLSDLYQVRFAYLSTSKEKCFYQISDQISFDYGDWLDLIAKESIEQAKT
;
A
#
# COMPACT_ATOMS: atom_id res chain seq x y z
N MET A 1 -7.34 -18.20 -47.22
CA MET A 1 -5.86 -18.30 -47.04
C MET A 1 -5.56 -18.39 -45.54
N LYS A 2 -5.71 -19.59 -44.95
CA LYS A 2 -5.39 -19.84 -43.53
C LYS A 2 -3.87 -20.02 -43.43
N LYS A 3 -3.14 -18.99 -43.03
CA LYS A 3 -1.72 -19.14 -42.68
C LYS A 3 -1.67 -19.96 -41.38
N ASN A 4 -1.13 -21.17 -41.48
CA ASN A 4 -0.65 -21.95 -40.34
C ASN A 4 0.39 -21.09 -39.61
N ILE A 5 0.01 -20.53 -38.48
CA ILE A 5 0.95 -19.96 -37.52
C ILE A 5 1.57 -21.19 -36.86
N GLU A 6 2.75 -21.57 -37.32
CA GLU A 6 3.59 -22.57 -36.66
C GLU A 6 3.65 -22.24 -35.17
N ASN A 7 3.31 -23.21 -34.33
CA ASN A 7 3.39 -23.16 -32.88
C ASN A 7 4.86 -23.05 -32.44
N LYS A 8 5.51 -21.92 -32.73
CA LYS A 8 6.62 -21.46 -31.91
C LYS A 8 6.01 -21.20 -30.54
N ASN A 9 6.43 -21.96 -29.54
CA ASN A 9 6.10 -21.70 -28.15
C ASN A 9 6.71 -20.31 -27.83
N ILE A 10 5.93 -19.23 -28.05
CA ILE A 10 6.37 -17.84 -27.84
C ILE A 10 6.62 -17.60 -26.34
N PHE A 11 6.08 -18.45 -25.47
CA PHE A 11 6.16 -18.33 -24.03
C PHE A 11 6.51 -19.67 -23.36
N PRO A 12 7.16 -19.64 -22.18
CA PRO A 12 7.45 -20.85 -21.40
C PRO A 12 6.18 -21.60 -21.00
N ASP A 13 6.26 -22.94 -20.91
CA ASP A 13 5.10 -23.79 -20.61
C ASP A 13 4.44 -23.47 -19.25
N TYR A 14 5.24 -23.07 -18.25
CA TYR A 14 4.72 -22.67 -16.92
C TYR A 14 3.87 -21.39 -16.94
N MET A 15 3.96 -20.56 -18.00
CA MET A 15 3.14 -19.35 -18.14
C MET A 15 1.79 -19.62 -18.79
N LYS A 16 1.56 -20.80 -19.36
CA LYS A 16 0.35 -21.10 -20.14
C LYS A 16 -0.93 -20.95 -19.31
N GLU A 17 -0.94 -21.45 -18.09
CA GLU A 17 -2.10 -21.35 -17.19
C GLU A 17 -2.40 -19.90 -16.82
N PHE A 18 -1.36 -19.14 -16.47
CA PHE A 18 -1.48 -17.70 -16.18
C PHE A 18 -1.98 -16.92 -17.40
N MET A 19 -1.46 -17.21 -18.58
CA MET A 19 -1.89 -16.55 -19.82
C MET A 19 -3.34 -16.87 -20.16
N ASN A 20 -3.75 -18.14 -20.08
CA ASN A 20 -5.13 -18.54 -20.32
C ASN A 20 -6.08 -17.80 -19.36
N TYR A 21 -5.69 -17.64 -18.10
CA TYR A 21 -6.43 -16.84 -17.13
C TYR A 21 -6.46 -15.34 -17.46
N LYS A 22 -5.36 -14.77 -17.95
CA LYS A 22 -5.25 -13.32 -18.23
C LYS A 22 -5.85 -12.90 -19.57
N ILE A 23 -5.76 -13.72 -20.62
CA ILE A 23 -6.16 -13.37 -21.99
C ILE A 23 -7.59 -12.88 -22.06
N GLU A 24 -8.55 -13.62 -21.48
CA GLU A 24 -9.96 -13.22 -21.50
C GLU A 24 -10.17 -11.85 -20.85
N ARG A 25 -9.52 -11.62 -19.70
CA ARG A 25 -9.59 -10.34 -18.99
C ARG A 25 -8.92 -9.21 -19.75
N TRP A 26 -7.79 -9.48 -20.39
CA TRP A 26 -7.11 -8.50 -21.23
C TRP A 26 -7.95 -8.13 -22.46
N VAL A 27 -8.62 -9.11 -23.09
CA VAL A 27 -9.55 -8.85 -24.19
C VAL A 27 -10.69 -7.94 -23.71
N HIS A 28 -11.30 -8.25 -22.57
CA HIS A 28 -12.33 -7.39 -21.97
C HIS A 28 -11.79 -5.98 -21.70
N SER A 29 -10.64 -5.85 -21.04
CA SER A 29 -9.99 -4.57 -20.76
C SER A 29 -9.66 -3.78 -22.03
N ALA A 30 -9.26 -4.44 -23.12
CA ALA A 30 -8.99 -3.79 -24.39
C ALA A 30 -10.27 -3.18 -25.00
N PHE A 31 -11.40 -3.91 -24.93
CA PHE A 31 -12.70 -3.37 -25.35
C PHE A 31 -13.17 -2.23 -24.44
N GLN A 32 -12.99 -2.36 -23.13
CA GLN A 32 -13.31 -1.28 -22.17
C GLN A 32 -12.48 -0.03 -22.46
N ALA A 33 -11.16 -0.16 -22.61
CA ALA A 33 -10.26 0.94 -22.95
C ALA A 33 -10.68 1.66 -24.24
N ARG A 34 -11.18 0.91 -25.24
CA ARG A 34 -11.70 1.48 -26.48
C ARG A 34 -12.90 2.39 -26.23
N ILE A 35 -13.84 2.00 -25.37
CA ILE A 35 -15.09 2.72 -25.08
C ILE A 35 -14.88 3.90 -24.12
N MET A 36 -13.96 3.77 -23.15
CA MET A 36 -13.67 4.82 -22.16
C MET A 36 -13.24 6.14 -22.82
N ARG A 37 -13.67 7.25 -22.22
CA ARG A 37 -13.42 8.60 -22.71
C ARG A 37 -12.59 9.39 -21.71
N GLU A 38 -11.70 10.22 -22.25
CA GLU A 38 -11.01 11.28 -21.53
C GLU A 38 -12.05 12.28 -20.99
N ASP A 39 -11.77 12.88 -19.84
CA ASP A 39 -12.63 13.84 -19.10
C ASP A 39 -13.95 13.25 -18.55
N ASP A 40 -14.13 11.94 -18.62
CA ASP A 40 -15.24 11.21 -17.98
C ASP A 40 -14.70 10.08 -17.10
N HIS A 41 -13.84 9.23 -17.66
CA HIS A 41 -13.31 8.08 -16.93
C HIS A 41 -11.89 8.32 -16.40
N PHE A 42 -11.10 9.10 -17.12
CA PHE A 42 -9.73 9.42 -16.77
C PHE A 42 -9.34 10.77 -17.37
N VAL A 43 -8.26 11.34 -16.82
CA VAL A 43 -7.62 12.55 -17.33
C VAL A 43 -6.20 12.20 -17.76
N LEU A 44 -5.71 12.86 -18.81
CA LEU A 44 -4.32 12.77 -19.22
C LEU A 44 -3.51 13.88 -18.56
N ASP A 45 -2.73 13.55 -17.54
CA ASP A 45 -1.82 14.51 -16.92
C ASP A 45 -0.75 14.92 -17.94
N VAL A 46 -0.60 16.21 -18.21
CA VAL A 46 0.47 16.76 -19.07
C VAL A 46 1.57 17.45 -18.26
N SER A 47 1.35 17.63 -16.96
CA SER A 47 2.12 18.53 -16.10
C SER A 47 3.38 17.88 -15.51
N LYS A 48 3.41 16.55 -15.38
CA LYS A 48 4.59 15.83 -14.86
C LYS A 48 5.70 15.77 -15.92
N THR A 49 6.56 16.76 -15.85
CA THR A 49 7.87 16.77 -16.50
C THR A 49 8.76 15.86 -15.66
N ASP A 50 9.28 14.78 -16.21
CA ASP A 50 10.33 14.02 -15.52
C ASP A 50 11.52 14.96 -15.30
N GLU A 51 11.77 15.37 -14.06
CA GLU A 51 12.89 16.25 -13.67
C GLU A 51 14.26 15.70 -14.13
N GLN A 52 14.35 14.39 -14.35
CA GLN A 52 15.57 13.71 -14.79
C GLN A 52 15.72 13.61 -16.31
N ASN A 53 14.65 13.73 -17.10
CA ASN A 53 14.69 13.39 -18.53
C ASN A 53 14.06 14.43 -19.48
N ASN A 54 13.56 15.57 -18.98
CA ASN A 54 12.92 16.61 -19.79
C ASN A 54 11.87 16.07 -20.78
N LYS A 55 11.25 14.93 -20.47
CA LYS A 55 10.16 14.34 -21.23
C LYS A 55 8.90 14.45 -20.39
N LYS A 56 7.90 15.13 -20.96
CA LYS A 56 6.55 15.19 -20.39
C LYS A 56 5.92 13.80 -20.51
N GLN A 57 6.00 13.01 -19.45
CA GLN A 57 5.42 11.68 -19.41
C GLN A 57 3.94 11.83 -19.08
N LYS A 58 3.10 11.91 -20.13
CA LYS A 58 1.67 11.99 -19.93
C LYS A 58 1.15 10.69 -19.30
N THR A 59 0.65 10.77 -18.07
CA THR A 59 0.19 9.61 -17.30
C THR A 59 -1.33 9.61 -17.22
N ILE A 60 -1.92 8.43 -17.27
CA ILE A 60 -3.37 8.24 -17.19
C ILE A 60 -3.76 8.28 -15.71
N ILE A 61 -4.58 9.25 -15.33
CA ILE A 61 -5.10 9.38 -13.96
C ILE A 61 -6.56 8.97 -13.96
N VAL A 62 -6.92 8.06 -13.06
CA VAL A 62 -8.30 7.63 -12.86
C VAL A 62 -9.12 8.78 -12.29
N LEU A 63 -10.27 9.06 -12.89
CA LEU A 63 -11.23 10.03 -12.36
C LEU A 63 -12.32 9.29 -11.60
N ASP A 64 -12.61 9.74 -10.38
CA ASP A 64 -13.80 9.30 -9.66
C ASP A 64 -15.04 9.96 -10.24
N LYS A 65 -16.01 9.17 -10.72
CA LYS A 65 -17.22 9.71 -11.35
C LYS A 65 -18.15 10.40 -10.36
N ASP A 66 -18.20 9.90 -9.13
CA ASP A 66 -19.15 10.41 -8.14
C ASP A 66 -18.68 11.73 -7.53
N THR A 67 -17.35 11.88 -7.38
CA THR A 67 -16.75 13.04 -6.71
C THR A 67 -16.02 13.99 -7.66
N GLY A 68 -15.72 13.56 -8.89
CA GLY A 68 -14.87 14.30 -9.83
C GLY A 68 -13.41 14.41 -9.40
N VAL A 69 -12.99 13.66 -8.37
CA VAL A 69 -11.63 13.73 -7.82
C VAL A 69 -10.67 12.86 -8.63
N GLU A 70 -9.52 13.44 -8.96
CA GLU A 70 -8.40 12.75 -9.59
C GLU A 70 -7.69 11.80 -8.62
N GLN A 71 -7.64 10.51 -8.96
CA GLN A 71 -7.05 9.48 -8.13
C GLN A 71 -5.63 9.11 -8.60
N TYR A 72 -4.65 9.94 -8.28
CA TYR A 72 -3.25 9.78 -8.69
C TYR A 72 -2.60 8.44 -8.27
N SER A 73 -3.02 7.87 -7.15
CA SER A 73 -2.48 6.61 -6.62
C SER A 73 -3.26 5.37 -7.07
N THR A 74 -4.37 5.56 -7.78
CA THR A 74 -5.22 4.46 -8.24
C THR A 74 -4.79 4.01 -9.63
N ARG A 75 -4.70 2.70 -9.82
CA ARG A 75 -4.50 2.07 -11.13
C ARG A 75 -5.53 0.97 -11.32
N TRP A 76 -6.18 0.95 -12.48
CA TRP A 76 -7.04 -0.15 -12.85
C TRP A 76 -6.22 -1.43 -13.11
N SER A 77 -6.78 -2.56 -12.70
CA SER A 77 -6.16 -3.88 -12.83
C SER A 77 -6.40 -4.49 -14.21
N HIS A 78 -5.87 -5.70 -14.43
CA HIS A 78 -6.13 -6.53 -15.62
C HIS A 78 -5.73 -5.84 -16.93
N GLY A 79 -4.61 -5.13 -16.95
CA GLY A 79 -4.07 -4.53 -18.16
C GLY A 79 -4.84 -3.29 -18.65
N LEU A 80 -5.89 -2.82 -17.96
CA LEU A 80 -6.75 -1.75 -18.48
C LEU A 80 -5.98 -0.44 -18.71
N VAL A 81 -5.14 -0.06 -17.76
CA VAL A 81 -4.28 1.13 -17.89
C VAL A 81 -3.33 0.96 -19.09
N GLN A 82 -2.77 -0.23 -19.30
CA GLN A 82 -1.88 -0.52 -20.43
C GLN A 82 -2.58 -0.40 -21.77
N PHE A 83 -3.84 -0.86 -21.88
CA PHE A 83 -4.61 -0.70 -23.11
C PHE A 83 -5.00 0.76 -23.37
N LEU A 84 -5.27 1.54 -22.33
CA LEU A 84 -5.46 2.98 -22.48
C LEU A 84 -4.16 3.68 -22.90
N GLU A 85 -3.01 3.30 -22.31
CA GLU A 85 -1.69 3.79 -22.74
C GLU A 85 -1.45 3.49 -24.22
N LEU A 86 -1.78 2.29 -24.69
CA LEU A 86 -1.73 1.92 -26.11
C LEU A 86 -2.66 2.78 -26.97
N LYS A 87 -3.92 2.96 -26.55
CA LYS A 87 -4.91 3.79 -27.26
C LYS A 87 -4.42 5.22 -27.48
N TYR A 88 -3.74 5.79 -26.48
CA TYR A 88 -3.20 7.16 -26.53
C TYR A 88 -1.72 7.22 -26.97
N ARG A 89 -1.16 6.12 -27.48
CA ARG A 89 0.23 6.00 -27.97
C ARG A 89 1.26 6.48 -26.93
N ARG A 90 1.06 6.08 -25.68
CA ARG A 90 1.94 6.37 -24.54
C ARG A 90 2.94 5.24 -24.32
N LYS A 91 3.99 5.54 -23.57
CA LYS A 91 4.94 4.52 -23.11
C LYS A 91 4.20 3.58 -22.16
N LEU A 92 4.21 2.30 -22.49
CA LEU A 92 3.60 1.24 -21.68
C LEU A 92 4.26 1.16 -20.30
N SER A 93 3.43 1.14 -19.27
CA SER A 93 3.83 0.82 -17.91
C SER A 93 3.64 -0.68 -17.61
N VAL A 94 4.42 -1.21 -16.68
CA VAL A 94 4.30 -2.62 -16.28
C VAL A 94 3.01 -2.83 -15.48
N GLU A 95 2.27 -3.90 -15.77
CA GLU A 95 1.12 -4.30 -14.98
C GLU A 95 1.58 -4.78 -13.59
N SER A 96 1.02 -4.20 -12.52
CA SER A 96 1.28 -4.68 -11.17
C SER A 96 0.61 -6.03 -10.96
N LEU A 97 1.41 -7.07 -10.76
CA LEU A 97 0.93 -8.42 -10.45
C LEU A 97 0.94 -8.63 -8.94
N LYS A 98 -0.16 -8.29 -8.27
CA LYS A 98 -0.36 -8.66 -6.87
C LYS A 98 -0.78 -10.12 -6.81
N ALA A 99 0.19 -11.02 -6.64
CA ALA A 99 -0.06 -12.46 -6.62
C ALA A 99 -0.70 -12.94 -5.31
N VAL A 100 -0.22 -12.46 -4.16
CA VAL A 100 -0.73 -12.85 -2.84
C VAL A 100 -0.62 -11.65 -1.89
N PHE A 101 -1.72 -11.33 -1.21
CA PHE A 101 -1.72 -10.40 -0.09
C PHE A 101 -2.44 -11.03 1.09
N ILE A 102 -1.84 -10.93 2.27
CA ILE A 102 -2.46 -11.29 3.54
C ILE A 102 -2.12 -10.21 4.55
N SER A 103 -3.12 -9.73 5.31
CA SER A 103 -2.86 -8.79 6.40
C SER A 103 -2.20 -9.51 7.57
N ASN A 104 -1.44 -8.78 8.40
CA ASN A 104 -0.86 -9.34 9.62
C ASN A 104 -1.94 -9.99 10.50
N LYS A 105 -3.13 -9.38 10.59
CA LYS A 105 -4.29 -9.96 11.28
C LYS A 105 -4.64 -11.34 10.72
N ALA A 106 -4.93 -11.43 9.42
CA ALA A 106 -5.33 -12.68 8.80
C ALA A 106 -4.22 -13.74 8.86
N PHE A 107 -2.95 -13.31 8.80
CA PHE A 107 -1.80 -14.19 8.93
C PHE A 107 -1.74 -14.80 10.33
N PHE A 108 -1.78 -13.99 11.40
CA PHE A 108 -1.71 -14.50 12.77
C PHE A 108 -2.93 -15.32 13.18
N GLN A 109 -4.12 -15.01 12.64
CA GLN A 109 -5.33 -15.81 12.89
C GLN A 109 -5.22 -17.26 12.40
N ARG A 110 -4.34 -17.55 11.43
CA ARG A 110 -4.10 -18.94 10.97
C ARG A 110 -3.45 -19.82 12.02
N TYR A 111 -2.78 -19.24 13.01
CA TYR A 111 -2.14 -19.99 14.10
C TYR A 111 -3.14 -20.42 15.19
N GLN A 112 -4.38 -19.91 15.15
CA GLN A 112 -5.44 -20.27 16.09
C GLN A 112 -4.94 -20.16 17.55
N HIS A 113 -4.98 -21.24 18.31
CA HIS A 113 -4.56 -21.30 19.72
C HIS A 113 -3.05 -21.43 19.92
N ARG A 114 -2.24 -21.38 18.86
CA ARG A 114 -0.77 -21.53 18.90
C ARG A 114 -0.05 -20.21 18.68
N LEU A 115 -0.66 -19.11 19.10
CA LEU A 115 -0.06 -17.78 19.06
C LEU A 115 0.48 -17.40 20.43
N TYR A 116 1.78 -17.20 20.52
CA TYR A 116 2.46 -16.75 21.73
C TYR A 116 3.27 -15.50 21.40
N GLY A 117 3.31 -14.55 22.34
CA GLY A 117 4.03 -13.30 22.19
C GLY A 117 4.55 -12.82 23.52
N LEU A 118 5.70 -12.18 23.48
CA LEU A 118 6.32 -11.50 24.62
C LEU A 118 6.51 -10.05 24.22
N THR A 119 6.08 -9.14 25.08
CA THR A 119 6.29 -7.71 24.87
C THR A 119 6.58 -7.04 26.21
N GLY A 120 7.43 -6.02 26.20
CA GLY A 120 7.62 -5.14 27.35
C GLY A 120 6.43 -4.21 27.57
N THR A 121 5.62 -3.98 26.53
CA THR A 121 4.44 -3.11 26.55
C THR A 121 3.30 -3.75 25.76
N ILE A 122 2.21 -4.07 26.44
CA ILE A 122 1.00 -4.59 25.79
C ILE A 122 -0.04 -3.48 25.53
N GLY A 123 0.10 -2.34 26.20
CA GLY A 123 -0.81 -1.20 26.12
C GLY A 123 -1.89 -1.21 27.21
N SER A 124 -2.90 -0.38 27.02
CA SER A 124 -4.04 -0.24 27.95
C SER A 124 -4.93 -1.48 27.96
N GLU A 125 -5.86 -1.54 28.92
CA GLU A 125 -6.86 -2.60 29.03
C GLU A 125 -7.71 -2.74 27.75
N ASN A 126 -8.03 -1.63 27.09
CA ASN A 126 -8.76 -1.65 25.82
C ASN A 126 -7.96 -2.34 24.70
N SER A 127 -6.66 -2.07 24.62
CA SER A 127 -5.78 -2.73 23.64
C SER A 127 -5.65 -4.22 23.93
N GLN A 128 -5.58 -4.60 25.21
CA GLN A 128 -5.54 -6.00 25.63
C GLN A 128 -6.85 -6.72 25.29
N SER A 129 -7.99 -6.13 25.63
CA SER A 129 -9.32 -6.67 25.29
C SER A 129 -9.47 -6.88 23.79
N PHE A 130 -9.09 -5.88 22.98
CA PHE A 130 -9.10 -6.00 21.53
C PHE A 130 -8.26 -7.17 21.01
N LEU A 131 -7.03 -7.34 21.51
CA LEU A 131 -6.16 -8.45 21.11
C LEU A 131 -6.67 -9.81 21.59
N SER A 132 -7.23 -9.87 22.80
CA SER A 132 -7.88 -11.06 23.36
C SER A 132 -9.02 -11.51 22.46
N ASP A 133 -9.90 -10.59 22.06
CA ASP A 133 -11.04 -10.91 21.18
C ASP A 133 -10.58 -11.30 19.78
N LEU A 134 -9.56 -10.62 19.25
CA LEU A 134 -9.11 -10.80 17.87
C LEU A 134 -8.37 -12.12 17.63
N TYR A 135 -7.53 -12.51 18.60
CA TYR A 135 -6.62 -13.66 18.47
C TYR A 135 -6.85 -14.75 19.53
N GLN A 136 -7.81 -14.57 20.44
CA GLN A 136 -8.13 -15.55 21.51
C GLN A 136 -6.92 -15.85 22.41
N VAL A 137 -6.16 -14.81 22.72
CA VAL A 137 -4.95 -14.87 23.55
C VAL A 137 -5.22 -14.39 24.97
N ARG A 138 -4.43 -14.88 25.93
CA ARG A 138 -4.47 -14.43 27.33
C ARG A 138 -3.20 -13.67 27.67
N PHE A 139 -3.32 -12.74 28.60
CA PHE A 139 -2.19 -11.94 29.09
C PHE A 139 -1.74 -12.42 30.47
N ALA A 140 -0.43 -12.38 30.69
CA ALA A 140 0.20 -12.61 31.97
C ALA A 140 1.32 -11.59 32.17
N TYR A 141 1.42 -11.05 33.39
CA TYR A 141 2.44 -10.07 33.75
C TYR A 141 3.55 -10.77 34.51
N LEU A 142 4.76 -10.72 33.95
CA LEU A 142 5.96 -11.25 34.59
C LEU A 142 6.64 -10.13 35.37
N SER A 143 7.01 -10.43 36.62
CA SER A 143 7.80 -9.51 37.45
C SER A 143 9.19 -9.29 36.85
N THR A 144 9.68 -8.06 36.92
CA THR A 144 11.06 -7.76 36.51
C THR A 144 12.06 -8.37 37.49
N SER A 145 13.19 -8.87 36.97
CA SER A 145 14.24 -9.46 37.84
C SER A 145 14.91 -8.43 38.75
N LYS A 146 14.94 -7.15 38.34
CA LYS A 146 15.45 -6.04 39.12
C LYS A 146 14.37 -4.98 39.26
N GLU A 147 14.46 -4.18 40.32
CA GLU A 147 13.60 -3.02 40.50
C GLU A 147 13.86 -1.95 39.44
N LYS A 148 12.84 -1.14 39.15
CA LYS A 148 12.95 -0.04 38.19
C LYS A 148 13.73 1.09 38.82
N CYS A 149 14.88 1.44 38.24
CA CYS A 149 15.70 2.56 38.69
C CYS A 149 15.42 3.87 37.92
N PHE A 150 14.18 4.07 37.47
CA PHE A 150 13.75 5.28 36.77
C PHE A 150 12.42 5.78 37.33
N TYR A 151 12.22 7.09 37.27
CA TYR A 151 10.96 7.74 37.59
C TYR A 151 10.38 8.38 36.32
N GLN A 152 9.06 8.36 36.20
CA GLN A 152 8.36 9.00 35.09
C GLN A 152 8.00 10.43 35.50
N ILE A 153 8.44 11.41 34.70
CA ILE A 153 8.07 12.82 34.87
C ILE A 153 6.67 13.02 34.27
N SER A 154 5.86 13.89 34.87
CA SER A 154 4.54 14.24 34.37
C SER A 154 4.60 14.88 32.98
N ASP A 155 3.57 14.62 32.17
CA ASP A 155 3.46 15.17 30.82
C ASP A 155 3.45 16.71 30.85
N GLN A 156 4.28 17.33 30.02
CA GLN A 156 4.29 18.77 29.79
C GLN A 156 3.56 19.08 28.49
N ILE A 157 2.62 20.04 28.54
CA ILE A 157 1.79 20.44 27.40
C ILE A 157 2.23 21.84 26.98
N SER A 158 2.47 22.03 25.67
CA SER A 158 2.73 23.33 25.06
C SER A 158 1.60 23.72 24.11
N PHE A 159 1.45 25.03 23.86
CA PHE A 159 0.43 25.55 22.96
C PHE A 159 0.91 25.68 21.51
N ASP A 160 2.21 25.90 21.32
CA ASP A 160 2.84 26.04 20.01
C ASP A 160 4.05 25.12 19.85
N TYR A 161 4.42 24.88 18.59
CA TYR A 161 5.61 24.12 18.22
C TYR A 161 6.90 24.85 18.62
N GLY A 162 6.94 26.18 18.56
CA GLY A 162 8.09 26.97 19.04
C GLY A 162 8.32 26.77 20.54
N ASP A 163 7.27 26.99 21.34
CA ASP A 163 7.30 26.80 22.79
C ASP A 163 7.66 25.35 23.18
N TRP A 164 7.18 24.37 22.41
CA TRP A 164 7.51 22.96 22.61
C TRP A 164 9.02 22.69 22.45
N LEU A 165 9.63 23.23 21.40
CA LEU A 165 11.06 23.08 21.15
C LEU A 165 11.90 23.76 22.24
N ASP A 166 11.48 24.96 22.68
CA ASP A 166 12.15 25.70 23.75
C ASP A 166 12.06 24.94 25.08
N LEU A 167 10.92 24.33 25.39
CA LEU A 167 10.75 23.47 26.57
C LEU A 167 11.67 22.24 26.51
N ILE A 168 11.75 21.56 25.36
CA ILE A 168 12.66 20.42 25.18
C ILE A 168 14.11 20.86 25.34
N ALA A 169 14.50 21.97 24.73
CA ALA A 169 15.86 22.49 24.81
C ALA A 169 16.24 22.83 26.27
N LYS A 170 15.32 23.49 26.99
CA LYS A 170 15.49 23.82 28.39
C LYS A 170 15.65 22.57 29.25
N GLU A 171 14.74 21.61 29.15
CA GLU A 171 14.78 20.35 29.91
C GLU A 171 16.06 19.56 29.59
N SER A 172 16.46 19.50 28.32
CA SER A 172 17.69 18.80 27.90
C SER A 172 18.94 19.41 28.52
N ILE A 173 19.01 20.74 28.62
CA ILE A 173 20.13 21.46 29.27
C ILE A 173 20.13 21.24 30.78
N GLU A 174 18.96 21.22 31.42
CA GLU A 174 18.83 20.95 32.86
C GLU A 174 19.26 19.52 33.21
N GLN A 175 18.84 18.52 32.43
CA GLN A 175 19.21 17.12 32.62
C GLN A 175 20.70 16.87 32.33
N ALA A 176 21.30 17.55 31.35
CA ALA A 176 22.73 17.40 31.04
C ALA A 176 23.69 17.98 32.11
N LYS A 177 23.17 18.82 33.01
CA LYS A 177 23.94 19.39 34.12
C LYS A 177 23.94 18.51 35.38
N THR A 178 23.08 17.50 35.41
CA THR A 178 22.90 16.57 36.55
C THR A 178 23.70 15.29 36.31
#